data_AF-A0A0R3SCV8-F1
#
_entry.id   AF-A0A0R3SCV8-F1
#
_cell.length_a   1.000
_cell.length_b   1.000
_cell.length_c   1.000
_cell.angle_alpha   90.00
_cell.angle_beta   90.00
_cell.angle_gamma   90.00
#
_symmetry.space_group_name_H-M   'P 1'
#
loop_
_entity.id
_entity.type
_entity.pdbx_description
1 polymer ?
#
loop_
_entity_poly.entity_id
_entity_poly.type
_entity_poly.pdbx_seq_one_letter_code
_entity_poly.pdbx_strand_id
1 'polypeptide(L)'
;MAKDEEEKDVYLLELTIPPFENEFEEEQLRVDCEEALSKMPTHRVDSFEWRCLKKKVLIYKQYLRDKAEYLEDVIKDFSSSLEFHIKYLEVIDQLGKIEEGARTQRRTTVDQPLS
;
A
#
# COMPACT_ATOMS: atom_id res chain seq x y z
N MET A 1 -38.79 -13.46 -21.24
CA MET A 1 -37.42 -13.12 -21.66
C MET A 1 -37.02 -11.78 -21.06
N ALA A 2 -37.12 -11.64 -19.73
CA ALA A 2 -36.84 -10.37 -19.02
C ALA A 2 -35.89 -10.57 -17.82
N LYS A 3 -35.67 -11.82 -17.39
CA LYS A 3 -34.76 -12.14 -16.28
C LYS A 3 -33.29 -12.17 -16.70
N ASP A 4 -33.01 -12.48 -17.97
CA ASP A 4 -31.64 -12.64 -18.47
C ASP A 4 -30.96 -11.31 -18.84
N GLU A 5 -31.73 -10.21 -18.94
CA GLU A 5 -31.19 -8.86 -19.16
C GLU A 5 -30.83 -8.18 -17.83
N GLU A 6 -31.65 -8.38 -16.79
CA GLU A 6 -31.42 -7.84 -15.43
C GLU A 6 -30.13 -8.39 -14.79
N GLU A 7 -29.81 -9.67 -15.01
CA GLU A 7 -28.56 -10.25 -14.49
C GLU A 7 -27.30 -9.68 -15.17
N LYS A 8 -27.37 -9.30 -16.45
CA LYS A 8 -26.22 -8.72 -17.16
C LYS A 8 -25.89 -7.31 -16.71
N ASP A 9 -26.89 -6.52 -16.35
CA ASP A 9 -26.68 -5.15 -15.86
C ASP A 9 -26.04 -5.12 -14.47
N VAL A 10 -26.35 -6.10 -13.60
CA VAL A 10 -25.70 -6.25 -12.29
C VAL A 10 -24.21 -6.57 -12.42
N TYR A 11 -23.85 -7.47 -13.35
CA TYR A 11 -22.44 -7.79 -13.61
C TYR A 11 -21.66 -6.63 -14.26
N LEU A 12 -22.33 -5.76 -15.04
CA LEU A 12 -21.69 -4.57 -15.59
C LEU A 12 -21.47 -3.50 -14.50
N LEU A 13 -22.40 -3.34 -13.57
CA LEU A 13 -22.30 -2.39 -12.45
C LEU A 13 -21.16 -2.74 -11.49
N GLU A 14 -20.97 -4.03 -11.18
CA GLU A 14 -19.84 -4.50 -10.35
C GLU A 14 -18.46 -4.27 -11.00
N LEU A 15 -18.40 -4.12 -12.33
CA LEU A 15 -17.17 -3.81 -13.09
C LEU A 15 -16.91 -2.31 -13.26
N THR A 16 -17.87 -1.44 -12.93
CA THR A 16 -17.79 0.00 -13.25
C THR A 16 -17.59 0.94 -12.08
N ILE A 17 -17.65 0.47 -10.82
CA ILE A 17 -17.31 1.33 -9.68
C ILE A 17 -15.78 1.29 -9.54
N PRO A 18 -15.06 2.38 -9.87
CA PRO A 18 -13.62 2.44 -9.69
C PRO A 18 -13.34 2.20 -8.19
N PRO A 19 -12.31 1.42 -7.80
CA PRO A 19 -12.03 1.16 -6.39
C PRO A 19 -11.62 2.39 -5.57
N PHE A 20 -11.72 3.61 -6.13
CA PHE A 20 -10.92 4.77 -5.76
C PHE A 20 -11.63 6.12 -6.00
N GLU A 21 -12.96 6.17 -6.00
CA GLU A 21 -13.71 7.44 -6.22
C GLU A 21 -13.65 8.41 -5.03
N ASN A 22 -13.22 7.96 -3.86
CA ASN A 22 -13.21 8.79 -2.66
C ASN A 22 -11.81 9.38 -2.39
N GLU A 23 -11.59 10.63 -2.80
CA GLU A 23 -10.36 11.39 -2.54
C GLU A 23 -9.99 11.42 -1.04
N PHE A 24 -10.99 11.43 -0.15
CA PHE A 24 -10.75 11.40 1.30
C PHE A 24 -10.15 10.06 1.75
N GLU A 25 -10.60 8.94 1.17
CA GLU A 25 -10.06 7.61 1.48
C GLU A 25 -8.64 7.45 0.94
N GLU A 26 -8.34 7.97 -0.26
CA GLU A 26 -6.97 8.00 -0.79
C GLU A 26 -6.04 8.77 0.15
N GLU A 27 -6.45 9.96 0.57
CA GLU A 27 -5.65 10.80 1.46
C GLU A 27 -5.46 10.13 2.84
N GLN A 28 -6.49 9.49 3.38
CA GLN A 28 -6.37 8.76 4.64
C GLN A 28 -5.40 7.59 4.53
N LEU A 29 -5.41 6.83 3.42
CA LEU A 29 -4.47 5.74 3.18
C LEU A 29 -3.03 6.24 3.09
N ARG A 30 -2.81 7.39 2.43
CA ARG A 30 -1.50 8.04 2.33
C ARG A 30 -1.00 8.45 3.72
N VAL A 31 -1.81 9.16 4.48
CA VAL A 31 -1.47 9.62 5.84
C VAL A 31 -1.17 8.43 6.76
N ASP A 32 -2.00 7.39 6.72
CA ASP A 32 -1.79 6.16 7.51
C ASP A 32 -0.47 5.46 7.16
N CYS A 33 -0.09 5.46 5.87
CA CYS A 33 1.18 4.90 5.42
C CYS A 33 2.37 5.72 5.90
N GLU A 34 2.33 7.05 5.76
CA GLU A 34 3.40 7.95 6.19
C GLU A 34 3.60 7.89 7.71
N GLU A 35 2.52 7.91 8.47
CA GLU A 35 2.54 7.73 9.91
C GLU A 35 3.13 6.36 10.27
N ALA A 36 2.74 5.29 9.57
CA ALA A 36 3.29 3.97 9.79
C ALA A 36 4.79 3.89 9.52
N LEU A 37 5.25 4.38 8.36
CA LEU A 37 6.67 4.40 8.00
C LEU A 37 7.50 5.19 9.01
N SER A 38 7.00 6.32 9.51
CA SER A 38 7.70 7.11 10.52
C SER A 38 7.80 6.40 11.89
N LYS A 39 6.77 5.64 12.27
CA LYS A 39 6.71 4.96 13.58
C LYS A 39 7.43 3.62 13.58
N MET A 40 7.46 2.91 12.46
CA MET A 40 8.03 1.57 12.37
C MET A 40 9.42 1.49 13.04
N PRO A 41 10.43 2.34 12.72
CA PRO A 41 11.76 2.29 13.33
C PRO A 41 11.82 2.33 14.86
N THR A 42 10.76 2.82 15.53
CA THR A 42 10.68 2.92 16.99
C THR A 42 10.21 1.63 17.67
N HIS A 43 9.69 0.67 16.90
CA HIS A 43 9.18 -0.59 17.41
C HIS A 43 10.15 -1.75 17.17
N ARG A 44 10.06 -2.79 18.01
CA ARG A 44 10.82 -4.02 17.81
C ARG A 44 10.34 -4.70 16.53
N VAL A 45 11.26 -5.03 15.62
CA VAL A 45 10.98 -5.82 14.41
C VAL A 45 10.16 -7.06 14.76
N ASP A 46 9.16 -7.38 13.95
CA ASP A 46 8.22 -8.49 14.11
C ASP A 46 7.32 -8.45 15.36
N SER A 47 7.36 -7.39 16.18
CA SER A 47 6.38 -7.19 17.25
C SER A 47 4.97 -7.03 16.69
N PHE A 48 3.97 -7.14 17.55
CA PHE A 48 2.58 -6.91 17.17
C PHE A 48 2.41 -5.52 16.55
N GLU A 49 2.98 -4.49 17.18
CA GLU A 49 2.94 -3.10 16.72
C GLU A 49 3.64 -2.95 15.36
N TRP A 50 4.82 -3.54 15.18
CA TRP A 50 5.53 -3.50 13.89
C TRP A 50 4.71 -4.13 12.77
N ARG A 51 4.05 -5.28 13.03
CA ARG A 51 3.19 -5.95 12.04
C ARG A 51 1.95 -5.12 11.72
N CYS A 52 1.35 -4.47 12.72
CA CYS A 52 0.21 -3.57 12.53
C CYS A 52 0.59 -2.37 11.65
N LEU A 53 1.74 -1.73 11.91
CA LEU A 53 2.22 -0.61 11.10
C LEU A 53 2.58 -1.08 9.68
N LYS A 54 3.29 -2.20 9.54
CA LYS A 54 3.61 -2.79 8.23
C LYS A 54 2.35 -3.09 7.42
N LYS A 55 1.26 -3.54 8.07
CA LYS A 55 -0.02 -3.78 7.39
C LYS A 55 -0.56 -2.50 6.76
N LYS A 56 -0.50 -1.35 7.43
CA LYS A 56 -0.93 -0.06 6.86
C LYS A 56 -0.13 0.30 5.60
N VAL A 57 1.19 0.17 5.65
CA VAL A 57 2.08 0.40 4.50
C VAL A 57 1.72 -0.52 3.33
N LEU A 58 1.47 -1.80 3.61
CA LEU A 58 1.10 -2.78 2.57
C LEU A 58 -0.27 -2.49 1.93
N ILE A 59 -1.23 -1.97 2.70
CA ILE A 59 -2.53 -1.57 2.16
C ILE A 59 -2.36 -0.40 1.19
N TYR A 60 -1.63 0.64 1.56
CA TYR A 60 -1.41 1.78 0.66
C TYR A 60 -0.58 1.40 -0.57
N LYS A 61 0.44 0.54 -0.40
CA LYS A 61 1.16 -0.06 -1.54
C LYS A 61 0.19 -0.75 -2.51
N GLN A 62 -0.73 -1.56 -2.00
CA GLN A 62 -1.68 -2.29 -2.83
C GLN A 62 -2.62 -1.33 -3.57
N TYR A 63 -3.13 -0.31 -2.87
CA TYR A 63 -3.90 0.78 -3.46
C TYR A 63 -3.19 1.42 -4.65
N LEU A 64 -1.92 1.83 -4.48
CA LEU A 64 -1.14 2.48 -5.55
C LEU A 64 -0.98 1.59 -6.78
N ARG A 65 -0.75 0.29 -6.57
CA ARG A 65 -0.63 -0.69 -7.64
C ARG A 65 -1.95 -0.85 -8.39
N ASP A 66 -3.03 -1.07 -7.67
CA ASP A 66 -4.35 -1.32 -8.26
C ASP A 66 -4.86 -0.07 -9.00
N LYS A 67 -4.55 1.12 -8.48
CA LYS A 67 -4.86 2.41 -9.13
C LYS A 67 -4.07 2.59 -10.43
N ALA A 68 -2.78 2.26 -10.44
CA ALA A 68 -1.96 2.30 -11.65
C ALA A 68 -2.50 1.33 -12.71
N GLU A 69 -2.77 0.08 -12.33
CA GLU A 69 -3.34 -0.94 -13.22
C GLU A 69 -4.70 -0.48 -13.79
N TYR A 70 -5.58 0.10 -12.97
CA TYR A 70 -6.85 0.65 -13.44
C TYR A 70 -6.68 1.82 -14.44
N LEU A 71 -5.77 2.75 -14.15
CA LEU A 71 -5.50 3.89 -15.03
C LEU A 71 -4.96 3.43 -16.39
N GLU A 72 -4.07 2.44 -16.40
CA GLU A 72 -3.49 1.88 -17.63
C GLU A 72 -4.48 1.02 -18.42
N ASP A 73 -5.17 0.10 -17.74
CA ASP A 73 -5.97 -0.93 -18.40
C ASP A 73 -7.38 -0.50 -18.73
N VAL A 74 -7.99 0.35 -17.90
CA VAL A 74 -9.38 0.79 -18.05
C VAL A 74 -9.46 2.20 -18.63
N ILE A 75 -8.79 3.17 -17.99
CA ILE A 75 -8.87 4.59 -18.40
C ILE A 75 -7.96 4.91 -19.59
N LYS A 76 -6.91 4.09 -19.82
CA LYS A 76 -5.86 4.33 -20.82
C LYS A 76 -5.07 5.62 -20.57
N ASP A 77 -4.95 6.03 -19.31
CA ASP A 77 -4.11 7.14 -18.84
C ASP A 77 -2.75 6.62 -18.37
N PHE A 78 -1.83 6.49 -19.33
CA PHE A 78 -0.48 6.01 -19.08
C PHE A 78 0.34 6.97 -18.22
N SER A 79 0.12 8.28 -18.34
CA SER A 79 0.89 9.28 -17.59
C SER A 79 0.58 9.20 -16.11
N SER A 80 -0.71 9.20 -15.74
CA SER A 80 -1.10 9.04 -14.34
C SER A 80 -0.80 7.64 -13.82
N SER A 81 -0.96 6.58 -14.64
CA SER A 81 -0.52 5.23 -14.24
C SER A 81 0.96 5.21 -13.83
N LEU A 82 1.83 5.83 -14.65
CA LEU A 82 3.26 5.91 -14.35
C LEU A 82 3.54 6.65 -13.03
N GLU A 83 2.83 7.75 -12.74
CA GLU A 83 2.97 8.47 -11.46
C GLU A 83 2.63 7.58 -10.26
N PHE A 84 1.54 6.81 -10.34
CA PHE A 84 1.18 5.85 -9.29
C PHE A 84 2.19 4.71 -9.17
N HIS A 85 2.76 4.26 -10.28
CA HIS A 85 3.85 3.27 -10.29
C HIS A 85 5.12 3.79 -9.61
N ILE A 86 5.49 5.05 -9.83
CA ILE A 86 6.63 5.69 -9.16
C ILE A 86 6.38 5.73 -7.65
N LYS A 87 5.21 6.22 -7.21
CA LYS A 87 4.83 6.25 -5.78
C LYS A 87 4.88 4.85 -5.16
N TYR A 88 4.42 3.83 -5.89
CA TYR A 88 4.46 2.43 -5.45
C TYR A 88 5.90 1.96 -5.18
N LEU A 89 6.83 2.28 -6.09
CA LEU A 89 8.24 1.93 -5.94
C LEU A 89 8.90 2.67 -4.77
N GLU A 90 8.57 3.96 -4.58
CA GLU A 90 9.07 4.75 -3.45
C GLU A 90 8.66 4.16 -2.10
N VAL A 91 7.39 3.75 -1.95
CA VAL A 91 6.90 3.09 -0.72
C VAL A 91 7.65 1.79 -0.45
N ILE A 92 7.93 0.98 -1.49
CA ILE A 92 8.69 -0.27 -1.35
C ILE A 92 10.14 0.00 -0.93
N ASP A 93 10.79 0.96 -1.57
CA ASP A 93 12.17 1.33 -1.26
C ASP A 93 12.30 1.83 0.19
N GLN A 94 11.41 2.72 0.63
CA GLN A 94 11.38 3.20 2.01
C GLN A 94 11.15 2.08 3.02
N LEU A 95 10.16 1.20 2.76
CA LEU A 95 9.91 0.04 3.62
C LEU A 95 11.14 -0.89 3.68
N GLY A 96 11.80 -1.13 2.54
CA GLY A 96 13.01 -1.93 2.45
C GLY A 96 14.15 -1.38 3.32
N LYS A 97 14.41 -0.07 3.23
CA LYS A 97 15.42 0.63 4.05
C LYS A 97 15.12 0.53 5.54
N ILE A 98 13.86 0.70 5.94
CA ILE A 98 13.44 0.57 7.34
C ILE A 98 13.66 -0.86 7.85
N GLU A 99 13.27 -1.87 7.07
CA GLU A 99 13.44 -3.28 7.47
C GLU A 99 14.91 -3.68 7.54
N GLU A 100 15.74 -3.23 6.60
CA GLU A 100 17.18 -3.48 6.60
C GLU A 100 17.89 -2.78 7.77
N GLY A 101 17.56 -1.51 8.02
CA GLY A 101 18.08 -0.76 9.17
C GLY A 101 17.74 -1.43 10.49
N ALA A 102 16.51 -1.91 10.64
CA ALA A 102 16.06 -2.57 11.86
C ALA A 102 16.67 -3.98 12.05
N ARG A 103 16.94 -4.71 10.96
CA ARG A 103 17.69 -5.99 11.02
C ARG A 103 19.15 -5.77 11.40
N THR A 104 19.77 -4.70 10.93
CA THR A 104 21.17 -4.36 11.23
C THR A 104 21.35 -3.95 12.70
N GLN A 105 20.42 -3.15 13.25
CA GLN A 105 20.42 -2.79 14.68
C GLN A 105 20.22 -4.01 15.60
N ARG A 106 19.42 -5.01 15.19
CA ARG A 106 19.30 -6.29 15.90
C ARG A 106 20.63 -7.04 15.99
N ARG A 107 21.51 -6.91 15.00
CA ARG A 107 22.80 -7.60 15.00
C ARG A 107 23.80 -6.92 15.94
N THR A 108 23.86 -5.60 15.95
CA THR A 108 24.83 -4.85 16.78
C THR A 108 24.55 -4.89 18.28
N THR A 109 23.31 -5.09 18.72
CA THR A 109 22.98 -5.16 20.16
C THR A 109 23.28 -6.52 20.81
N VAL A 110 23.43 -7.59 20.03
CA VAL A 110 23.72 -8.93 20.57
C VAL A 110 25.23 -9.16 20.74
N ASP A 111 26.07 -8.40 20.03
CA ASP A 111 27.54 -8.52 20.06
C ASP A 111 28.23 -7.61 21.09
N GLN A 112 27.50 -6.88 21.93
CA GLN A 112 28.11 -6.14 23.05
C GLN A 112 28.22 -7.03 24.29
N PRO A 113 29.43 -7.48 24.69
CA PRO A 113 29.61 -8.08 26.00
C PRO A 113 29.31 -7.02 27.07
N LEU A 114 28.40 -7.35 27.99
CA LEU A 114 28.17 -6.59 29.21
C LEU A 114 29.53 -6.37 29.90
N SER A 115 29.98 -5.11 29.93
CA SER A 115 31.16 -4.66 30.67
C SER A 115 30.72 -4.08 32.02
#